data_AF-A0A2X3GT40-F1
#
_entry.id   AF-A0A2X3GT40-F1
#
_cell.length_a   1.000
_cell.length_b   1.000
_cell.length_c   1.000
_cell.angle_alpha   90.00
_cell.angle_beta   90.00
_cell.angle_gamma   90.00
#
_symmetry.space_group_name_H-M   'P 1'
#
loop_
_entity.id
_entity.type
_entity.pdbx_description
1 polymer ?
#
loop_
_entity_poly.entity_id
_entity_poly.type
_entity_poly.pdbx_seq_one_letter_code
_entity_poly.pdbx_strand_id
1 'polypeptide(L)'
;MLSWDQTSHVIGFRNHYRNYAGDVFRHGASTPLERAEKQLTDARYTLNGHTWNLQDYLKRENVSGMLVLKDGKVAWKYLAEGNTDTTLWTSRSVGKSVGLDAGRYRHSTG
;
A
#
# COMPACT_ATOMS: atom_id res chain seq x y z
N MET A 1 15.91 -12.52 -17.33
CA MET A 1 14.90 -11.96 -16.41
C MET A 1 15.67 -11.39 -15.22
N LEU A 2 15.40 -10.15 -14.81
CA LEU A 2 16.10 -9.52 -13.69
C LEU A 2 15.89 -10.36 -12.42
N SER A 3 16.94 -11.06 -11.96
CA SER A 3 16.92 -11.90 -10.76
C SER A 3 17.11 -11.03 -9.54
N TRP A 4 16.02 -10.43 -9.06
CA TRP A 4 16.03 -9.64 -7.84
C TRP A 4 15.71 -10.55 -6.66
N ASP A 5 16.56 -10.53 -5.64
CA ASP A 5 16.22 -11.12 -4.36
C ASP A 5 15.21 -10.25 -3.60
N GLN A 6 14.71 -10.77 -2.48
CA GLN A 6 13.67 -10.10 -1.71
C GLN A 6 14.13 -8.74 -1.17
N THR A 7 15.38 -8.65 -0.71
CA THR A 7 15.97 -7.41 -0.21
C THR A 7 16.02 -6.35 -1.32
N SER A 8 16.44 -6.74 -2.51
CA SER A 8 16.50 -5.88 -3.68
C SER A 8 15.10 -5.38 -4.06
N HIS A 9 14.07 -6.24 -4.00
CA HIS A 9 12.69 -5.82 -4.25
C HIS A 9 12.21 -4.74 -3.28
N VAL A 10 12.46 -4.92 -1.98
CA VAL A 10 12.09 -3.94 -0.96
C VAL A 10 12.76 -2.59 -1.22
N ILE A 11 14.06 -2.60 -1.52
CA ILE A 11 14.82 -1.38 -1.86
C ILE A 11 14.24 -0.73 -3.12
N GLY A 12 14.04 -1.50 -4.19
CA GLY A 12 13.53 -0.98 -5.46
C GLY A 12 12.14 -0.37 -5.34
N PHE A 13 11.21 -1.06 -4.69
CA PHE A 13 9.82 -0.59 -4.56
C PHE A 13 9.67 0.66 -3.70
N ARG A 14 10.54 0.84 -2.69
CA ARG A 14 10.62 2.07 -1.89
C ARG A 14 11.21 3.25 -2.62
N ASN A 15 12.03 3.01 -3.63
CA ASN A 15 12.84 4.06 -4.26
C ASN A 15 12.50 4.29 -5.74
N HIS A 16 11.43 3.69 -6.27
CA HIS A 16 11.09 3.81 -7.69
C HIS A 16 10.92 5.26 -8.16
N TYR A 17 10.36 6.13 -7.31
CA TYR A 17 10.22 7.56 -7.57
C TYR A 17 11.56 8.32 -7.70
N ARG A 18 12.68 7.73 -7.25
CA ARG A 18 14.03 8.26 -7.41
C ARG A 18 14.72 7.75 -8.68
N ASN A 19 14.27 6.60 -9.18
CA ASN A 19 14.90 5.90 -10.31
C ASN A 19 14.34 6.36 -11.66
N TYR A 20 13.12 6.93 -11.68
CA TYR A 20 12.44 7.35 -12.90
C TYR A 20 11.89 8.77 -12.72
N ALA A 21 11.99 9.58 -13.77
CA ALA A 21 11.33 10.87 -13.82
C ALA A 21 9.80 10.68 -13.81
N GLY A 22 9.11 11.52 -13.05
CA GLY A 22 7.65 11.52 -12.97
C GLY A 22 7.14 12.76 -12.24
N ASP A 23 5.87 13.09 -12.46
CA ASP A 23 5.22 14.20 -11.78
C ASP A 23 4.99 13.91 -10.29
N VAL A 24 5.14 14.95 -9.47
CA VAL A 24 4.97 14.84 -8.02
C VAL A 24 3.60 15.36 -7.62
N PHE A 25 2.74 14.45 -7.15
CA PHE A 25 1.50 14.81 -6.48
C PHE A 25 1.79 15.16 -5.02
N ARG A 26 1.53 16.41 -4.62
CA ARG A 26 1.67 16.87 -3.23
C ARG A 26 0.35 16.74 -2.51
N HIS A 27 0.36 16.18 -1.29
CA HIS A 27 -0.81 16.24 -0.41
C HIS A 27 -0.88 17.62 0.27
N GLY A 28 -2.09 18.07 0.57
CA GLY A 28 -2.31 19.25 1.41
C GLY A 28 -2.21 18.92 2.91
N ALA A 29 -2.86 19.74 3.74
CA ALA A 29 -3.07 19.39 5.14
C ALA A 29 -3.88 18.09 5.23
N SER A 30 -3.42 17.16 6.07
CA SER A 30 -4.07 15.87 6.28
C SER A 30 -4.40 15.66 7.76
N THR A 31 -5.45 14.89 8.02
CA THR A 31 -5.84 14.47 9.37
C THR A 31 -5.54 12.98 9.52
N PRO A 32 -4.89 12.54 10.60
CA PRO A 32 -4.66 11.13 10.86
C PRO A 32 -5.96 10.33 10.93
N LEU A 33 -5.94 9.09 10.43
CA LEU A 33 -7.07 8.18 10.61
C LEU A 33 -7.22 7.79 12.08
N GLU A 34 -8.43 7.88 12.60
CA GLU A 34 -8.73 7.45 13.97
C GLU A 34 -8.55 5.95 14.13
N ARG A 35 -8.26 5.52 15.35
CA ARG A 35 -8.21 4.10 15.70
C ARG A 35 -9.62 3.56 15.92
N ALA A 36 -9.91 2.39 15.37
CA ALA A 36 -11.18 1.72 15.62
C ALA A 36 -11.24 1.22 17.08
N GLU A 37 -12.41 1.32 17.72
CA GLU A 37 -12.61 0.81 19.06
C GLU A 37 -12.34 -0.70 19.15
N LYS A 38 -12.92 -1.47 18.22
CA LYS A 38 -12.66 -2.90 18.07
C LYS A 38 -11.49 -3.13 17.12
N GLN A 39 -10.34 -3.52 17.67
CA GLN A 39 -9.18 -3.94 16.89
C GLN A 39 -9.36 -5.37 16.34
N LEU A 40 -8.81 -5.62 15.16
CA LEU A 40 -8.71 -6.97 14.60
C LEU A 40 -7.51 -7.67 15.25
N THR A 41 -7.77 -8.67 16.09
CA THR A 41 -6.73 -9.36 16.86
C THR A 41 -6.41 -10.76 16.34
N ASP A 42 -7.42 -11.49 15.86
CA ASP A 42 -7.30 -12.92 15.57
C ASP A 42 -8.02 -13.30 14.26
N ALA A 43 -7.61 -12.64 13.18
CA ALA A 43 -8.13 -12.90 11.86
C ALA A 43 -7.63 -14.27 11.36
N ARG A 44 -8.59 -15.17 11.10
CA ARG A 44 -8.33 -16.49 10.52
C ARG A 44 -9.17 -16.72 9.27
N TYR A 45 -8.64 -17.54 8.37
CA TYR A 45 -9.32 -17.96 7.16
C TYR A 45 -8.99 -19.42 6.83
N THR A 46 -9.92 -20.12 6.18
CA THR A 46 -9.70 -21.50 5.74
C THR A 46 -9.46 -21.51 4.24
N LEU A 47 -8.41 -22.21 3.80
CA LEU A 47 -8.06 -22.41 2.40
C LEU A 47 -7.55 -23.83 2.23
N ASN A 48 -8.13 -24.59 1.29
CA ASN A 48 -7.74 -25.97 0.98
C ASN A 48 -7.66 -26.87 2.24
N GLY A 49 -8.67 -26.79 3.11
CA GLY A 49 -8.72 -27.57 4.35
C GLY A 49 -7.77 -27.13 5.46
N HIS A 50 -6.96 -26.09 5.24
CA HIS A 50 -6.04 -25.54 6.24
C HIS A 50 -6.59 -24.24 6.81
N THR A 51 -6.47 -24.07 8.12
CA THR A 51 -6.77 -22.80 8.78
C THR A 51 -5.50 -22.00 8.93
N TRP A 52 -5.51 -20.80 8.36
CA TRP A 52 -4.40 -19.85 8.39
C TRP A 52 -4.79 -18.64 9.22
N ASN A 53 -3.81 -17.97 9.79
CA ASN A 53 -3.99 -16.67 10.41
C ASN A 53 -3.33 -15.57 9.56
N LEU A 54 -3.57 -14.32 9.94
CA LEU A 54 -3.01 -13.17 9.22
C LEU A 54 -1.49 -13.14 9.24
N GLN A 55 -0.84 -13.56 10.33
CA GLN A 55 0.64 -13.59 10.40
C GLN A 55 1.25 -14.60 9.42
N ASP A 56 0.56 -15.73 9.19
CA ASP A 56 0.98 -16.70 8.18
C ASP A 56 0.93 -16.08 6.78
N TYR A 57 -0.10 -15.29 6.49
CA TYR A 57 -0.24 -14.56 5.23
C TYR A 57 0.89 -13.53 5.05
N LEU A 58 1.17 -12.71 6.07
CA LEU A 58 2.21 -11.68 5.98
C LEU A 58 3.58 -12.26 5.65
N LYS A 59 3.92 -13.39 6.28
CA LYS A 59 5.18 -14.10 6.04
C LYS A 59 5.23 -14.73 4.66
N ARG A 60 4.16 -15.44 4.26
CA ARG A 60 4.13 -16.17 2.98
C ARG A 60 4.20 -15.25 1.77
N GLU A 61 3.49 -14.12 1.82
CA GLU A 61 3.40 -13.18 0.69
C GLU A 61 4.45 -12.07 0.75
N ASN A 62 5.38 -12.12 1.70
CA ASN A 62 6.40 -11.09 1.94
C ASN A 62 5.81 -9.65 2.03
N VAL A 63 4.74 -9.51 2.81
CA VAL A 63 3.99 -8.25 2.92
C VAL A 63 4.86 -7.17 3.57
N SER A 64 5.06 -6.06 2.87
CA SER A 64 5.86 -4.93 3.38
C SER A 64 5.05 -3.90 4.17
N GLY A 65 3.74 -3.88 3.97
CA GLY A 65 2.80 -3.05 4.72
C GLY A 65 1.36 -3.46 4.44
N MET A 66 0.50 -3.38 5.45
CA MET A 66 -0.93 -3.70 5.34
C MET A 66 -1.74 -2.86 6.32
N LEU A 67 -2.87 -2.34 5.85
CA LEU A 67 -3.79 -1.52 6.62
C LEU A 67 -5.20 -2.07 6.44
N VAL A 68 -5.88 -2.33 7.56
CA VAL A 68 -7.29 -2.72 7.58
C VAL A 68 -8.09 -1.59 8.18
N LEU A 69 -9.04 -1.07 7.39
CA LEU A 69 -9.98 -0.05 7.82
C LEU A 69 -11.35 -0.67 8.06
N LYS A 70 -12.01 -0.22 9.13
CA LYS A 70 -13.42 -0.48 9.38
C LYS A 70 -14.09 0.85 9.71
N ASP A 71 -15.13 1.20 8.97
CA ASP A 71 -15.88 2.45 9.13
C ASP A 71 -14.98 3.70 9.13
N GLY A 72 -13.98 3.71 8.24
CA GLY A 72 -13.01 4.79 8.12
C GLY A 72 -11.92 4.82 9.22
N LYS A 73 -11.96 3.89 10.17
CA LYS A 73 -11.02 3.83 11.31
C LYS A 73 -10.03 2.67 11.17
N VAL A 74 -8.82 2.84 11.69
CA VAL A 74 -7.76 1.83 11.69
C VAL A 74 -8.12 0.71 12.65
N ALA A 75 -8.54 -0.42 12.08
CA ALA A 75 -8.82 -1.65 12.83
C ALA A 75 -7.56 -2.49 13.05
N TRP A 76 -6.59 -2.37 12.13
CA TRP A 76 -5.30 -3.04 12.23
C TRP A 76 -4.29 -2.43 11.25
N LYS A 77 -3.02 -2.40 11.63
CA LYS A 77 -1.92 -1.88 10.81
C LYS A 77 -0.66 -2.70 11.04
N TYR A 78 0.05 -3.00 9.96
CA TYR A 78 1.36 -3.65 9.97
C TYR A 78 2.27 -2.95 8.97
N LEU A 79 3.51 -2.68 9.39
CA LEU A 79 4.57 -2.11 8.57
C LEU A 79 5.84 -2.93 8.83
N ALA A 80 6.38 -3.53 7.78
CA ALA A 80 7.56 -4.40 7.86
C ALA A 80 8.80 -3.70 7.32
N GLU A 81 9.95 -4.37 7.46
CA GLU A 81 11.19 -4.01 6.77
C GLU A 81 11.68 -2.58 7.09
N GLY A 82 11.24 -1.98 8.20
CA GLY A 82 11.54 -0.58 8.56
C GLY A 82 10.67 0.48 7.85
N ASN A 83 9.55 0.09 7.20
CA ASN A 83 8.56 1.03 6.69
C ASN A 83 7.93 1.83 7.84
N THR A 84 7.65 3.09 7.57
CA THR A 84 6.89 4.02 8.43
C THR A 84 5.63 4.49 7.71
N ASP A 85 4.78 5.22 8.42
CA ASP A 85 3.56 5.84 7.86
C ASP A 85 3.84 6.83 6.71
N THR A 86 5.09 7.26 6.53
CA THR A 86 5.51 8.20 5.48
C THR A 86 6.32 7.53 4.37
N THR A 87 6.52 6.21 4.42
CA THR A 87 7.31 5.52 3.41
C THR A 87 6.50 5.36 2.12
N LEU A 88 7.03 5.88 1.01
CA LEU A 88 6.43 5.69 -0.31
C LEU A 88 6.68 4.26 -0.80
N TRP A 89 5.67 3.69 -1.48
CA TRP A 89 5.75 2.34 -2.05
C TRP A 89 5.15 2.33 -3.46
N THR A 90 5.82 1.63 -4.37
CA THR A 90 5.35 1.50 -5.75
C THR A 90 4.04 0.73 -5.80
N SER A 91 2.97 1.39 -6.22
CA SER A 91 1.62 0.80 -6.32
C SER A 91 1.44 -0.15 -7.51
N ARG A 92 2.37 -0.10 -8.47
CA ARG A 92 2.29 -0.82 -9.75
C ARG A 92 0.95 -0.50 -10.43
N SER A 93 0.20 -1.51 -10.86
CA SER A 93 -1.05 -1.30 -11.59
C SER A 93 -2.19 -0.70 -10.75
N VAL A 94 -2.10 -0.69 -9.42
CA VAL A 94 -3.10 0.01 -8.58
C VAL A 94 -3.17 1.49 -8.93
N GLY A 95 -2.07 2.11 -9.38
CA GLY A 95 -2.08 3.52 -9.82
C GLY A 95 -3.11 3.83 -10.92
N LYS A 96 -3.54 2.85 -11.72
CA LYS A 96 -4.56 3.04 -12.75
C LYS A 96 -5.94 3.40 -12.19
N SER A 97 -6.26 2.99 -10.97
CA SER A 97 -7.56 3.33 -10.35
C SER A 97 -7.65 4.79 -9.94
N VAL A 98 -6.51 5.46 -9.72
CA VAL A 98 -6.44 6.89 -9.37
C VAL A 98 -6.36 7.75 -10.63
N GLY A 99 -5.71 7.25 -11.69
CA GLY A 99 -5.44 8.02 -12.91
C GLY A 99 -6.56 8.04 -13.97
N LEU A 100 -7.69 7.36 -13.76
CA LEU A 100 -8.76 7.24 -14.76
C LEU A 100 -9.67 8.47 -14.91
N ASP A 101 -9.38 9.61 -14.26
CA ASP A 101 -10.11 10.87 -14.45
C ASP A 101 -9.20 12.07 -14.77
N ALA A 102 -8.24 11.88 -15.69
CA ALA A 102 -7.47 12.99 -16.27
C ALA A 102 -7.99 13.42 -17.66
N GLY A 103 -9.21 13.02 -18.02
CA GLY A 103 -9.80 13.20 -19.34
C GLY A 103 -10.79 14.37 -19.42
N ARG A 104 -10.37 15.60 -19.09
CA ARG A 104 -11.14 16.81 -19.48
C ARG A 104 -10.36 18.14 -19.39
N TYR A 105 -9.17 18.22 -19.98
CA TYR A 105 -8.61 19.51 -20.38
C TYR A 105 -9.22 19.93 -21.72
N ARG A 106 -10.36 20.63 -21.70
CA ARG A 106 -10.84 21.39 -22.86
C ARG A 106 -10.00 22.67 -22.93
N HIS A 107 -9.13 22.77 -23.92
CA HIS A 107 -8.66 24.08 -24.39
C HIS A 107 -9.88 24.87 -24.89
N SER A 108 -10.27 25.92 -24.17
CA SER A 108 -10.98 27.04 -24.78
C SER A 108 -9.94 28.06 -25.22
N THR A 109 -9.58 28.04 -26.49
CA THR A 109 -8.97 29.19 -27.14
C THR A 109 -10.07 30.24 -27.33
N GLY A 110 -9.91 31.38 -26.65
CA GLY A 110 -10.51 32.65 -27.09
C GLY A 110 -9.63 33.32 -28.14
#